data_AF-A0A914H931-F1
#
_entry.id   AF-A0A914H931-F1
#
_cell.length_a   1.000
_cell.length_b   1.000
_cell.length_c   1.000
_cell.angle_alpha   90.00
_cell.angle_beta   90.00
_cell.angle_gamma   90.00
#
_symmetry.space_group_name_H-M   'P 1'
#
loop_
_entity.id
_entity.type
_entity.pdbx_description
1 polymer ?
#
loop_
_entity_poly.entity_id
_entity_poly.type
_entity_poly.pdbx_seq_one_letter_code
_entity_poly.pdbx_strand_id
1 'polypeptide(L)'
;MPFDNPVGWYNGTCGYDSQGSIWSEMVEGCSHWKEAPFNWGKPSFGVGDVIGCGVDLATRQIIYTKNGQRLGTAGFCVDSAADLFPCVTLFDAGTKIEANFGPNFKLNITADGI
;
A
#
# COMPACT_ATOMS: atom_id res chain seq x y z
N MET A 1 -13.09 10.85 1.36
CA MET A 1 -13.53 9.49 1.74
C MET A 1 -14.51 9.60 2.90
N PRO A 2 -15.69 8.95 2.84
CA PRO A 2 -16.48 8.67 4.04
C PRO A 2 -15.75 7.67 4.95
N PHE A 3 -16.07 7.63 6.25
CA PHE A 3 -15.36 6.81 7.25
C PHE A 3 -15.87 5.37 7.39
N ASP A 4 -16.77 4.95 6.50
CA ASP A 4 -17.58 3.74 6.72
C ASP A 4 -16.92 2.47 6.19
N ASN A 5 -15.95 2.57 5.28
CA ASN A 5 -15.22 1.42 4.71
C ASN A 5 -13.69 1.58 4.80
N PRO A 6 -12.93 0.47 4.74
CA PRO A 6 -11.47 0.50 4.73
C PRO A 6 -10.86 1.17 3.49
N VAL A 7 -9.65 1.72 3.66
CA VAL A 7 -8.81 2.16 2.54
C VAL A 7 -8.54 0.99 1.58
N GLY A 8 -8.63 1.24 0.28
CA GLY A 8 -8.58 0.22 -0.77
C GLY A 8 -9.96 -0.20 -1.29
N TRP A 9 -11.05 0.17 -0.61
CA TRP A 9 -12.44 -0.10 -1.04
C TRP A 9 -13.10 1.08 -1.76
N TYR A 10 -12.36 2.19 -1.94
CA TYR A 10 -12.83 3.38 -2.65
C TYR A 10 -12.01 3.59 -3.93
N ASN A 11 -12.67 4.14 -4.96
CA ASN A 11 -11.97 4.49 -6.19
C ASN A 11 -10.85 5.51 -5.92
N GLY A 12 -9.70 5.30 -6.55
CA GLY A 12 -8.48 6.08 -6.31
C GLY A 12 -7.77 5.74 -5.01
N THR A 13 -8.13 4.64 -4.34
CA THR A 13 -7.44 4.17 -3.13
C THR A 13 -6.85 2.78 -3.33
N CYS A 14 -5.79 2.56 -2.56
CA CYS A 14 -5.04 1.32 -2.54
C CYS A 14 -4.68 1.03 -1.07
N GLY A 15 -4.80 -0.23 -0.67
CA GLY A 15 -4.62 -0.65 0.72
C GLY A 15 -4.03 -2.05 0.83
N TYR A 16 -3.33 -2.31 1.92
CA TYR A 16 -2.81 -3.63 2.28
C TYR A 16 -3.31 -3.97 3.69
N ASP A 17 -4.08 -5.06 3.82
CA ASP A 17 -4.71 -5.46 5.07
C ASP A 17 -3.91 -6.51 5.85
N SER A 18 -4.24 -6.64 7.14
CA SER A 18 -3.57 -7.55 8.06
C SER A 18 -3.76 -9.03 7.71
N GLN A 19 -4.74 -9.38 6.87
CA GLN A 19 -4.97 -10.73 6.39
C GLN A 19 -4.03 -11.12 5.23
N GLY A 20 -3.21 -10.19 4.75
CA GLY A 20 -2.29 -10.48 3.66
C GLY A 20 -2.86 -10.15 2.28
N SER A 21 -3.81 -9.22 2.22
CA SER A 21 -4.50 -8.88 0.97
C SER A 21 -4.21 -7.44 0.55
N ILE A 22 -3.86 -7.25 -0.73
CA ILE A 22 -3.70 -5.92 -1.32
C ILE A 22 -4.91 -5.61 -2.19
N TRP A 23 -5.54 -4.49 -1.89
CA TRP A 23 -6.69 -3.92 -2.58
C TRP A 23 -6.24 -2.71 -3.38
N SER A 24 -6.65 -2.61 -4.64
CA SER A 24 -6.53 -1.38 -5.42
C SER A 24 -7.59 -1.37 -6.49
N GLU A 25 -8.39 -0.31 -6.54
CA GLU A 25 -9.27 -0.11 -7.68
C GLU A 25 -8.41 0.29 -8.90
N MET A 26 -8.73 -0.28 -10.07
CA MET A 26 -7.99 -0.05 -11.31
C MET A 26 -8.21 1.38 -11.80
N VAL A 27 -7.12 2.12 -12.00
CA VAL A 27 -7.16 3.43 -12.69
C VAL A 27 -7.12 3.18 -14.21
N GLU A 28 -8.03 3.82 -14.96
CA GLU A 28 -8.06 3.77 -16.42
C GLU A 28 -6.79 4.42 -17.00
N GLY A 29 -6.07 3.72 -17.90
CA GLY A 29 -4.87 4.25 -18.58
C GLY A 29 -3.53 3.59 -18.24
N CYS A 30 -3.49 2.52 -17.43
CA CYS A 30 -2.24 1.82 -17.16
C CYS A 30 -1.93 0.67 -18.13
N SER A 31 -0.77 0.75 -18.79
CA SER A 31 -0.32 -0.15 -19.86
C SER A 31 0.00 -1.58 -19.42
N HIS A 32 0.00 -1.87 -18.11
CA HIS A 32 0.20 -3.20 -17.50
C HIS A 32 -1.05 -3.76 -16.76
N TRP A 33 -2.24 -3.43 -17.29
CA TRP A 33 -3.61 -3.96 -17.12
C TRP A 33 -3.87 -5.47 -16.83
N LYS A 34 -2.87 -6.31 -16.52
CA LYS A 34 -3.05 -7.78 -16.43
C LYS A 34 -3.23 -8.36 -15.03
N GLU A 35 -3.16 -7.57 -13.96
CA GLU A 35 -3.33 -8.09 -12.59
C GLU A 35 -4.69 -7.69 -12.00
N ALA A 36 -5.36 -8.65 -11.35
CA ALA A 36 -6.65 -8.45 -10.71
C ALA A 36 -6.63 -7.27 -9.73
N PRO A 37 -7.76 -6.55 -9.53
CA PRO A 37 -7.88 -5.41 -8.58
C PRO A 37 -7.64 -5.82 -7.11
N PHE A 38 -7.37 -7.09 -6.88
CA PHE A 38 -7.15 -7.70 -5.59
C PHE A 38 -6.09 -8.79 -5.71
N ASN A 39 -5.05 -8.71 -4.88
CA ASN A 39 -3.97 -9.70 -4.81
C ASN A 39 -3.89 -10.27 -3.39
N TRP A 40 -4.08 -11.58 -3.25
CA TRP A 40 -4.08 -12.31 -1.99
C TRP A 40 -2.81 -13.15 -1.83
N GLY A 41 -2.57 -13.67 -0.63
CA GLY A 41 -1.42 -14.53 -0.34
C GLY A 41 -0.13 -13.76 -0.06
N LYS A 42 -0.22 -12.45 0.22
CA LYS A 42 0.88 -11.76 0.89
C LYS A 42 0.93 -12.21 2.35
N PRO A 43 2.08 -12.05 3.04
CA PRO A 43 2.16 -12.37 4.46
C PRO A 43 1.09 -11.61 5.25
N SER A 44 0.45 -12.23 6.22
CA SER A 44 -0.36 -11.49 7.21
C SER A 44 0.56 -10.69 8.14
N PHE A 45 0.03 -9.72 8.88
CA PHE A 45 0.81 -8.95 9.85
C PHE A 45 0.04 -8.63 11.12
N GLY A 46 0.77 -8.31 12.19
CA GLY A 46 0.20 -8.00 13.50
C GLY A 46 1.12 -7.18 14.39
N VAL A 47 0.95 -7.33 15.70
CA VAL A 47 1.71 -6.57 16.71
C VAL A 47 3.22 -6.78 16.52
N GLY A 48 3.95 -5.67 16.41
CA GLY A 48 5.40 -5.65 16.26
C GLY A 48 5.91 -5.68 14.81
N ASP A 49 5.04 -5.95 13.83
CA ASP A 49 5.39 -5.83 12.42
C ASP A 49 5.45 -4.36 11.99
N VAL A 50 6.39 -4.05 11.09
CA VAL A 50 6.52 -2.74 10.45
C VAL A 50 6.05 -2.84 9.00
N ILE A 51 4.98 -2.12 8.68
CA ILE A 51 4.43 -2.05 7.32
C ILE A 51 4.86 -0.75 6.67
N GLY A 52 5.50 -0.85 5.51
CA GLY A 52 5.86 0.30 4.69
C GLY A 52 4.95 0.42 3.48
N CYS A 53 4.59 1.64 3.13
CA CYS A 53 3.86 2.01 1.93
C CYS A 53 4.63 3.14 1.24
N GLY A 54 4.86 3.00 -0.06
CA GLY A 54 5.55 4.00 -0.87
C GLY A 54 5.02 4.03 -2.29
N VAL A 55 5.28 5.12 -2.99
CA VAL A 55 4.91 5.29 -4.40
C VAL A 55 6.20 5.54 -5.18
N ASP A 56 6.45 4.71 -6.18
CA ASP A 56 7.45 5.00 -7.20
C ASP A 56 6.83 5.99 -8.19
N LEU A 57 7.27 7.24 -8.16
CA LEU A 57 6.75 8.31 -9.01
C LEU A 57 7.14 8.16 -10.48
N ALA A 58 8.23 7.45 -10.78
CA ALA A 58 8.69 7.20 -12.15
C ALA A 58 7.83 6.13 -12.83
N THR A 59 7.56 5.02 -12.14
CA THR A 59 6.72 3.93 -12.66
C THR A 59 5.23 4.08 -12.31
N ARG A 60 4.90 5.03 -11.42
CA ARG A 60 3.56 5.28 -10.87
C ARG A 60 2.99 4.08 -10.12
N GLN A 61 3.83 3.27 -9.49
CA GLN A 61 3.41 2.05 -8.81
C GLN A 61 3.44 2.22 -7.30
N ILE A 62 2.42 1.67 -6.64
CA ILE A 62 2.45 1.53 -5.18
C ILE A 62 3.31 0.32 -4.77
N ILE A 63 4.07 0.50 -3.69
CA ILE A 63 4.98 -0.49 -3.13
C ILE A 63 4.59 -0.72 -1.67
N TYR A 64 4.35 -1.98 -1.32
CA TYR A 64 4.17 -2.41 0.06
C TYR A 64 5.37 -3.23 0.54
N THR A 65 5.70 -3.06 1.82
CA THR A 65 6.75 -3.83 2.49
C THR A 65 6.26 -4.36 3.83
N LYS A 66 6.78 -5.52 4.22
CA LYS A 66 6.67 -6.04 5.58
C LYS A 66 8.07 -6.20 6.15
N ASN A 67 8.33 -5.57 7.30
CA ASN A 67 9.61 -5.64 8.00
C ASN A 67 10.82 -5.29 7.12
N GLY A 68 10.64 -4.35 6.20
CA GLY A 68 11.66 -3.92 5.24
C GLY A 68 11.77 -4.80 3.98
N GLN A 69 11.00 -5.87 3.85
CA GLN A 69 10.98 -6.72 2.65
C GLN A 69 9.80 -6.36 1.75
N ARG A 70 10.06 -6.17 0.45
CA ARG A 70 9.04 -5.84 -0.56
C ARG A 70 8.10 -7.02 -0.79
N LEU A 71 6.79 -6.77 -0.77
CA LEU A 71 5.76 -7.81 -0.91
C LEU A 71 5.45 -8.18 -2.36
N GLY A 72 6.36 -7.88 -3.28
CA GLY A 72 6.16 -7.95 -4.73
C GLY A 72 5.37 -6.76 -5.25
N THR A 73 5.69 -6.33 -6.47
CA THR A 73 4.92 -5.34 -7.21
C THR A 73 3.53 -5.93 -7.42
N ALA A 74 2.50 -5.31 -6.89
CA ALA A 74 1.22 -5.44 -7.53
C ALA A 74 1.19 -4.33 -8.59
N GLY A 75 0.81 -4.65 -9.82
CA GLY A 75 0.77 -3.72 -10.96
C GLY A 75 -0.26 -2.60 -10.80
N PHE A 76 -0.41 -2.06 -9.59
CA PHE A 76 -1.36 -1.03 -9.22
C PHE A 76 -0.72 0.32 -9.52
N CYS A 77 -1.23 0.91 -10.59
CA CYS A 77 -0.86 2.24 -10.98
C CYS A 77 -1.72 3.27 -10.28
N VAL A 78 -1.09 4.34 -9.83
CA VAL A 78 -1.79 5.54 -9.39
C VAL A 78 -1.88 6.55 -10.54
N ASP A 79 -3.02 7.24 -10.62
CA ASP A 79 -3.18 8.33 -11.59
C ASP A 79 -2.15 9.43 -11.31
N SER A 80 -1.41 9.85 -12.33
CA SER A 80 -0.43 10.93 -12.24
C SER A 80 -1.01 12.31 -11.94
N ALA A 81 -2.31 12.49 -12.13
CA ALA A 81 -2.98 13.75 -11.84
C ALA A 81 -3.50 13.84 -10.40
N ALA A 82 -3.45 12.75 -9.62
CA ALA A 82 -4.04 12.70 -8.29
C ALA A 82 -3.02 12.98 -7.18
N ASP A 83 -3.35 13.91 -6.29
CA ASP A 83 -2.65 14.08 -5.02
C ASP A 83 -2.95 12.87 -4.12
N LEU A 84 -1.91 12.08 -3.82
CA LEU A 84 -2.02 10.95 -2.90
C LEU A 84 -1.64 11.34 -1.48
N PHE A 85 -2.39 10.81 -0.52
CA PHE A 85 -2.15 11.02 0.90
C PHE A 85 -2.00 9.67 1.61
N PRO A 86 -1.02 9.53 2.52
CA PRO A 86 -0.96 8.38 3.40
C PRO A 86 -2.25 8.23 4.20
N CYS A 87 -2.81 7.03 4.24
CA CYS A 87 -4.06 6.73 4.93
C CYS A 87 -3.96 5.38 5.63
N VAL A 88 -4.57 5.27 6.81
CA VAL A 88 -4.70 4.03 7.57
C VAL A 88 -6.14 3.87 8.05
N THR A 89 -6.65 2.64 8.04
CA THR A 89 -7.93 2.30 8.68
C THR A 89 -7.67 1.33 9.81
N LEU A 90 -8.24 1.59 10.98
CA LEU A 90 -8.21 0.68 12.13
C LEU A 90 -9.61 0.12 12.36
N PHE A 91 -9.69 -1.20 12.56
CA PHE A 91 -10.97 -1.89 12.75
C PHE A 91 -11.26 -2.19 14.23
N ASP A 92 -10.31 -2.80 14.93
CA ASP A 92 -10.51 -3.21 16.31
C ASP A 92 -10.29 -2.08 17.31
N ALA A 93 -11.15 -2.04 18.33
CA ALA A 93 -11.04 -1.07 19.41
C ALA A 93 -9.71 -1.27 20.18
N GLY A 94 -8.99 -0.17 20.40
CA GLY A 94 -7.72 -0.19 21.12
C GLY A 94 -6.50 -0.53 20.25
N THR A 95 -6.66 -0.76 18.95
CA THR A 95 -5.53 -0.84 18.01
C THR A 95 -4.76 0.48 18.02
N LYS A 96 -3.43 0.37 18.06
CA LYS A 96 -2.51 1.51 18.02
C LYS A 96 -1.47 1.27 16.94
N ILE A 97 -1.11 2.34 16.25
CA ILE A 97 -0.04 2.38 15.27
C ILE A 97 0.83 3.60 15.53
N GLU A 98 2.06 3.53 15.06
CA GLU A 98 2.97 4.68 14.95
C GLU A 98 3.24 4.91 13.47
N ALA A 99 3.08 6.15 13.02
CA ALA A 99 3.37 6.55 11.65
C ALA A 99 4.74 7.21 11.57
N ASN A 100 5.59 6.72 10.67
CA ASN A 100 6.91 7.27 10.41
C ASN A 100 6.93 7.86 8.99
N PHE A 101 6.98 9.19 8.90
CA PHE A 101 7.07 9.93 7.64
C PHE A 101 8.52 10.24 7.22
N GLY A 102 9.48 9.54 7.82
CA GLY A 102 10.90 9.65 7.52
C GLY A 102 11.69 10.46 8.54
N PRO A 103 13.02 10.53 8.36
CA PRO A 103 13.76 9.96 7.22
C PRO A 103 14.15 8.47 7.39
N ASN A 104 14.02 7.90 8.59
CA ASN A 104 14.59 6.59 8.92
C ASN A 104 13.57 5.47 8.70
N PHE A 105 13.59 4.82 7.53
CA PHE A 105 12.68 3.72 7.20
C PHE A 105 13.27 2.34 7.51
N LYS A 106 12.39 1.35 7.69
CA LYS A 106 12.80 -0.07 7.82
C LYS A 106 13.27 -0.65 6.48
N LEU A 107 12.67 -0.21 5.37
CA LEU A 107 13.11 -0.53 4.01
C LEU A 107 14.41 0.23 3.73
N ASN A 108 15.40 -0.45 3.13
CA ASN A 108 16.61 0.21 2.69
C ASN A 108 16.47 0.68 1.23
N ILE A 109 15.93 1.89 1.08
CA ILE A 109 15.68 2.52 -0.24
C ILE A 109 16.94 2.53 -1.12
N THR A 110 18.13 2.70 -0.54
CA THR A 110 19.40 2.74 -1.30
C THR A 110 19.93 1.39 -1.78
N ALA A 111 19.55 0.29 -1.13
CA ALA A 111 19.98 -1.05 -1.50
C ALA A 111 18.97 -1.77 -2.41
N ASP A 112 17.68 -1.42 -2.30
CA ASP A 112 16.58 -2.15 -2.93
C ASP A 112 16.11 -1.53 -4.27
N GLY A 113 16.81 -0.49 -4.76
CA GLY A 113 16.68 0.01 -6.13
C GLY A 113 15.34 0.68 -6.45
N ILE A 114 15.01 1.74 -5.70
CA ILE A 114 13.98 2.72 -6.09
C ILE A 114 14.66 3.90 -6.78
#